data_AF-A0A968P4I5-F1
#
_entry.id   AF-A0A968P4I5-F1
#
_cell.length_a   1.000
_cell.length_b   1.000
_cell.length_c   1.000
_cell.angle_alpha   90.00
_cell.angle_beta   90.00
_cell.angle_gamma   90.00
#
_symmetry.space_group_name_H-M   'P 1'
#
loop_
_entity.id
_entity.type
_entity.pdbx_description
1 polymer ?
#
loop_
_entity_poly.entity_id
_entity_poly.type
_entity_poly.pdbx_seq_one_letter_code
_entity_poly.pdbx_strand_id
1 'polypeptide(L)'
;MPGADVNDLLNTVSDGGGLHDLILRRIGTQLQQAIGSGATFVTLWIGNNDALGAAVSGIVIDDVTLTTAAKFEARYRTAVGALRAAGIELAIGTIPSVTAIPYVTTVPAVLVNPATNQPVMVGGNLVPLIGPDGPLVPGRDFVLLPATAQLAQGFGIPVALGGNGQPLSNSVVLSGAEAATINARIGQFNQVIRAVATETGSALVDVNGIFGGIVTDGLELGGVGYDAGFLTGGLFSYDGVHATPLGYAVIANEFIRQINATYGGEIPLVNLHDHVFGPTGSLGTRVGSGASGAFVFTREADGQLRAALGIPDARTLEAMADAGSDPAACNADLGSRRFCRACGPCDVGEGHCRNNGDCQQGLSCVRRAGEQFGFGRNVNVCM
;
A
#
# COMPACT_ATOMS: atom_id res chain seq x y z
N MET A 1 11.05 -15.81 6.76
CA MET A 1 10.14 -16.98 6.66
C MET A 1 8.71 -16.49 6.58
N PRO A 2 7.84 -17.03 5.70
CA PRO A 2 6.42 -16.69 5.72
C PRO A 2 5.79 -17.01 7.08
N GLY A 3 4.94 -16.11 7.58
CA GLY A 3 4.28 -16.25 8.88
C GLY A 3 5.15 -16.02 10.12
N ALA A 4 6.47 -15.84 9.98
CA ALA A 4 7.34 -15.69 11.13
C ALA A 4 7.20 -14.34 11.84
N ASP A 5 7.21 -14.39 13.17
CA ASP A 5 7.30 -13.25 14.07
C ASP A 5 8.73 -13.08 14.64
N VAL A 6 8.94 -12.11 15.52
CA VAL A 6 10.26 -11.88 16.14
C VAL A 6 10.69 -13.03 17.07
N ASN A 7 9.76 -13.80 17.63
CA ASN A 7 10.06 -14.97 18.46
C ASN A 7 10.64 -16.11 17.61
N ASP A 8 10.11 -16.31 16.42
CA ASP A 8 10.57 -17.35 15.50
C ASP A 8 12.04 -17.18 15.08
N LEU A 9 12.55 -15.94 15.07
CA LEU A 9 13.96 -15.69 14.81
C LEU A 9 14.88 -16.39 15.83
N LEU A 10 14.43 -16.42 17.08
CA LEU A 10 15.22 -16.85 18.22
C LEU A 10 14.97 -18.29 18.62
N ASN A 11 13.77 -18.81 18.36
CA ASN A 11 13.30 -20.05 18.99
C ASN A 11 12.83 -21.12 18.01
N THR A 12 12.43 -20.76 16.78
CA THR A 12 11.81 -21.72 15.87
C THR A 12 12.85 -22.42 15.01
N VAL A 13 12.99 -23.73 15.21
CA VAL A 13 13.86 -24.63 14.43
C VAL A 13 13.08 -25.54 13.48
N SER A 14 11.78 -25.73 13.76
CA SER A 14 10.89 -26.58 12.98
C SER A 14 9.43 -26.17 13.19
N ASP A 15 8.62 -26.31 12.15
CA ASP A 15 7.16 -26.13 12.15
C ASP A 15 6.41 -27.41 11.75
N GLY A 16 7.03 -28.58 11.95
CA GLY A 16 6.38 -29.87 11.73
C GLY A 16 6.15 -30.24 10.26
N GLY A 17 7.06 -29.83 9.37
CA GLY A 17 7.03 -30.10 7.93
C GLY A 17 6.57 -28.93 7.07
N GLY A 18 6.42 -27.73 7.64
CA GLY A 18 6.05 -26.51 6.92
C GLY A 18 7.26 -25.81 6.28
N LEU A 19 7.08 -24.52 6.01
CA LEU A 19 8.09 -23.71 5.32
C LEU A 19 9.33 -23.46 6.18
N HIS A 20 9.21 -23.43 7.51
CA HIS A 20 10.39 -23.33 8.37
C HIS A 20 11.28 -24.55 8.17
N ASP A 21 10.72 -25.75 8.14
CA ASP A 21 11.50 -26.97 7.90
C ASP A 21 12.23 -26.94 6.55
N LEU A 22 11.55 -26.48 5.49
CA LEU A 22 12.14 -26.42 4.15
C LEU A 22 13.30 -25.42 4.08
N ILE A 23 13.10 -24.22 4.62
CA ILE A 23 14.07 -23.13 4.47
C ILE A 23 15.19 -23.25 5.52
N LEU A 24 14.85 -23.56 6.77
CA LEU A 24 15.82 -23.80 7.84
C LEU A 24 16.49 -25.16 7.72
N ARG A 25 15.97 -26.09 6.93
CA ARG A 25 16.49 -27.47 6.80
C ARG A 25 16.58 -28.19 8.15
N ARG A 26 15.85 -27.71 9.16
CA ARG A 26 15.94 -28.10 10.59
C ARG A 26 17.32 -27.90 11.24
N ILE A 27 18.13 -26.96 10.74
CA ILE A 27 19.49 -26.69 11.23
C ILE A 27 19.48 -25.39 12.06
N GLY A 28 18.90 -25.43 13.25
CA GLY A 28 18.84 -24.26 14.13
C GLY A 28 17.89 -23.17 13.65
N THR A 29 17.84 -22.07 14.40
CA THR A 29 16.90 -20.97 14.18
C THR A 29 17.33 -20.06 13.04
N GLN A 30 16.44 -19.16 12.61
CA GLN A 30 16.75 -18.17 11.57
C GLN A 30 18.01 -17.36 11.93
N LEU A 31 18.12 -16.91 13.20
CA LEU A 31 19.28 -16.17 13.68
C LEU A 31 20.57 -17.02 13.65
N GLN A 32 20.50 -18.26 14.14
CA GLN A 32 21.65 -19.15 14.16
C GLN A 32 22.15 -19.46 12.75
N GLN A 33 21.26 -19.62 11.78
CA GLN A 33 21.65 -19.86 10.40
C GLN A 33 22.21 -18.62 9.72
N ALA A 34 21.66 -17.43 10.00
CA ALA A 34 22.23 -16.18 9.49
C ALA A 34 23.68 -16.03 9.94
N ILE A 35 23.95 -16.21 11.24
CA ILE A 35 25.31 -16.14 11.82
C ILE A 35 26.19 -17.28 11.28
N GLY A 36 25.69 -18.52 11.28
CA GLY A 36 26.44 -19.71 10.87
C GLY A 36 26.76 -19.76 9.38
N SER A 37 26.05 -19.01 8.54
CA SER A 37 26.34 -18.92 7.10
C SER A 37 27.59 -18.11 6.76
N GLY A 38 28.15 -17.37 7.72
CA GLY A 38 29.25 -16.43 7.47
C GLY A 38 28.82 -15.19 6.71
N ALA A 39 27.53 -14.83 6.76
CA ALA A 39 27.02 -13.61 6.14
C ALA A 39 27.76 -12.37 6.67
N THR A 40 28.05 -11.41 5.79
CA THR A 40 28.60 -10.10 6.17
C THR A 40 27.53 -9.04 6.31
N PHE A 41 26.35 -9.29 5.74
CA PHE A 41 25.23 -8.36 5.69
C PHE A 41 23.89 -9.11 5.78
N VAL A 42 22.92 -8.54 6.49
CA VAL A 42 21.54 -9.06 6.59
C VAL A 42 20.51 -7.94 6.43
N THR A 43 19.52 -8.16 5.57
CA THR A 43 18.29 -7.37 5.58
C THR A 43 17.32 -7.96 6.60
N LEU A 44 16.95 -7.19 7.63
CA LEU A 44 16.05 -7.62 8.69
C LEU A 44 14.74 -6.82 8.66
N TRP A 45 13.73 -7.38 8.02
CA TRP A 45 12.36 -6.86 8.06
C TRP A 45 11.44 -7.90 8.70
N ILE A 46 11.36 -7.84 10.03
CA ILE A 46 10.57 -8.73 10.88
C ILE A 46 9.69 -7.88 11.80
N GLY A 47 8.55 -8.41 12.22
CA GLY A 47 7.61 -7.71 13.09
C GLY A 47 6.22 -7.50 12.50
N ASN A 48 6.05 -7.70 11.19
CA ASN A 48 4.73 -7.64 10.57
C ASN A 48 3.78 -8.67 11.18
N ASN A 49 4.22 -9.93 11.33
CA ASN A 49 3.38 -11.00 11.88
C ASN A 49 3.16 -10.89 13.39
N ASP A 50 3.99 -10.12 14.11
CA ASP A 50 3.74 -9.76 15.51
C ASP A 50 2.45 -8.93 15.70
N ALA A 51 1.95 -8.29 14.65
CA ALA A 51 0.70 -7.51 14.66
C ALA A 51 -0.36 -8.00 13.66
N LEU A 52 0.05 -8.65 12.57
CA LEU A 52 -0.86 -9.07 11.49
C LEU A 52 -1.92 -10.05 11.98
N GLY A 53 -1.55 -10.99 12.87
CA GLY A 53 -2.47 -12.01 13.40
C GLY A 53 -3.73 -11.39 13.99
N ALA A 54 -3.61 -10.31 14.74
CA ALA A 54 -4.75 -9.58 15.30
C ALA A 54 -5.60 -8.89 14.22
N ALA A 55 -4.97 -8.26 13.23
CA ALA A 55 -5.67 -7.54 12.17
C ALA A 55 -6.49 -8.49 11.26
N VAL A 56 -5.95 -9.66 10.95
CA VAL A 56 -6.61 -10.62 10.04
C VAL A 56 -7.61 -11.55 10.74
N SER A 57 -7.63 -11.57 12.07
CA SER A 57 -8.58 -12.38 12.85
C SER A 57 -9.70 -11.57 13.49
N GLY A 58 -9.59 -10.23 13.56
CA GLY A 58 -10.52 -9.41 14.32
C GLY A 58 -10.48 -9.70 15.82
N ILE A 59 -9.33 -10.17 16.33
CA ILE A 59 -9.14 -10.58 17.72
C ILE A 59 -7.83 -9.98 18.24
N VAL A 60 -7.91 -9.09 19.22
CA VAL A 60 -6.73 -8.48 19.87
C VAL A 60 -6.51 -9.10 21.25
N ILE A 61 -5.52 -9.97 21.35
CA ILE A 61 -5.10 -10.60 22.60
C ILE A 61 -3.57 -10.54 22.69
N ASP A 62 -3.09 -9.93 23.76
CA ASP A 62 -1.66 -9.79 24.03
C ASP A 62 -0.97 -11.16 24.08
N ASP A 63 0.13 -11.26 23.33
CA ASP A 63 0.98 -12.44 23.18
C ASP A 63 0.28 -13.70 22.64
N VAL A 64 -0.93 -13.55 22.09
CA VAL A 64 -1.64 -14.60 21.34
C VAL A 64 -1.79 -14.18 19.88
N THR A 65 -2.39 -13.01 19.62
CA THR A 65 -2.57 -12.47 18.26
C THR A 65 -1.80 -11.16 18.05
N LEU A 66 -1.33 -10.53 19.14
CA LEU A 66 -0.58 -9.28 19.11
C LEU A 66 0.58 -9.33 20.13
N THR A 67 1.83 -9.38 19.68
CA THR A 67 3.01 -9.42 20.58
C THR A 67 3.07 -8.16 21.45
N THR A 68 3.36 -8.30 22.74
CA THR A 68 3.57 -7.14 23.64
C THR A 68 4.82 -6.34 23.27
N ALA A 69 4.79 -5.02 23.44
CA ALA A 69 5.93 -4.15 23.16
C ALA A 69 7.20 -4.58 23.92
N ALA A 70 7.06 -4.98 25.19
CA ALA A 70 8.16 -5.45 26.01
C ALA A 70 8.81 -6.74 25.46
N LYS A 71 8.00 -7.73 25.03
CA LYS A 71 8.53 -8.96 24.43
C LYS A 71 9.14 -8.70 23.06
N PHE A 72 8.51 -7.85 22.24
CA PHE A 72 9.08 -7.44 20.97
C PHE A 72 10.43 -6.77 21.17
N GLU A 73 10.53 -5.80 22.07
CA GLU A 73 11.78 -5.10 22.38
C GLU A 73 12.88 -6.05 22.80
N ALA A 74 12.61 -6.89 23.81
CA ALA A 74 13.60 -7.83 24.32
C ALA A 74 14.12 -8.75 23.20
N ARG A 75 13.21 -9.37 22.44
CA ARG A 75 13.56 -10.32 21.37
C ARG A 75 14.27 -9.63 20.21
N TYR A 76 13.80 -8.47 19.78
CA TYR A 76 14.39 -7.71 18.67
C TYR A 76 15.81 -7.26 19.02
N ARG A 77 16.01 -6.72 20.23
CA ARG A 77 17.34 -6.34 20.73
C ARG A 77 18.28 -7.53 20.84
N THR A 78 17.80 -8.68 21.32
CA THR A 78 18.60 -9.92 21.35
C THR A 78 19.01 -10.35 19.94
N ALA A 79 18.08 -10.38 18.99
CA ALA A 79 18.38 -10.80 17.62
C ALA A 79 19.39 -9.88 16.93
N VAL A 80 19.15 -8.57 16.97
CA VAL A 80 20.06 -7.58 16.37
C VAL A 80 21.41 -7.57 17.08
N GLY A 81 21.44 -7.62 18.41
CA GLY A 81 22.68 -7.65 19.19
C GLY A 81 23.56 -8.85 18.82
N ALA A 82 22.97 -10.03 18.64
CA ALA A 82 23.70 -11.23 18.21
C ALA A 82 24.27 -11.09 16.79
N LEU A 83 23.51 -10.54 15.85
CA LEU A 83 23.99 -10.27 14.48
C LEU A 83 25.17 -9.27 14.50
N ARG A 84 25.04 -8.17 15.24
CA ARG A 84 26.11 -7.16 15.35
C ARG A 84 27.35 -7.70 16.06
N ALA A 85 27.19 -8.51 17.10
CA ALA A 85 28.30 -9.18 17.79
C ALA A 85 29.07 -10.15 16.86
N ALA A 86 28.40 -10.71 15.86
CA ALA A 86 29.02 -11.51 14.80
C ALA A 86 29.66 -10.66 13.68
N GLY A 87 29.64 -9.33 13.78
CA GLY A 87 30.21 -8.42 12.79
C GLY A 87 29.32 -8.18 11.56
N ILE A 88 28.05 -8.55 11.61
CA ILE A 88 27.13 -8.50 10.46
C ILE A 88 26.51 -7.10 10.35
N GLU A 89 26.63 -6.45 9.19
CA GLU A 89 25.94 -5.18 8.86
C GLU A 89 24.46 -5.40 8.54
N LEU A 90 23.61 -4.40 8.80
CA LEU A 90 22.16 -4.59 8.75
C LEU A 90 21.44 -3.46 8.02
N ALA A 91 20.45 -3.82 7.21
CA ALA A 91 19.35 -2.91 6.88
C ALA A 91 18.07 -3.39 7.55
N ILE A 92 17.48 -2.53 8.37
CA ILE A 92 16.30 -2.87 9.17
C ILE A 92 15.09 -2.03 8.76
N GLY A 93 13.95 -2.69 8.57
CA GLY A 93 12.71 -2.05 8.13
C GLY A 93 11.73 -1.83 9.28
N THR A 94 11.08 -0.67 9.32
CA THR A 94 9.91 -0.44 10.18
C THR A 94 8.70 -1.25 9.68
N ILE A 95 7.71 -1.44 10.55
CA ILE A 95 6.51 -2.23 10.30
C ILE A 95 5.40 -1.32 9.77
N PRO A 96 4.87 -1.52 8.55
CA PRO A 96 3.71 -0.79 8.04
C PRO A 96 2.43 -1.08 8.84
N SER A 97 1.44 -0.20 8.76
CA SER A 97 0.14 -0.45 9.40
C SER A 97 -0.54 -1.65 8.75
N VAL A 98 -0.70 -2.74 9.50
CA VAL A 98 -1.43 -3.94 9.02
C VAL A 98 -2.95 -3.74 8.98
N THR A 99 -3.47 -2.61 9.48
CA THR A 99 -4.91 -2.27 9.41
C THR A 99 -5.28 -1.50 8.14
N ALA A 100 -4.29 -1.02 7.39
CA ALA A 100 -4.48 -0.27 6.15
C ALA A 100 -4.25 -1.13 4.88
N ILE A 101 -4.04 -2.44 5.04
CA ILE A 101 -3.89 -3.38 3.93
C ILE A 101 -5.26 -3.72 3.32
N PRO A 102 -5.31 -4.09 2.02
CA PRO A 102 -6.56 -4.43 1.35
C PRO A 102 -7.39 -5.50 2.07
N TYR A 103 -6.76 -6.47 2.75
CA TYR A 103 -7.47 -7.48 3.54
C TYR A 103 -8.46 -6.85 4.55
N VAL A 104 -8.12 -5.69 5.10
CA VAL A 104 -8.90 -4.98 6.13
C VAL A 104 -9.77 -3.87 5.52
N THR A 105 -9.38 -3.31 4.38
CA THR A 105 -9.99 -2.08 3.83
C THR A 105 -10.84 -2.29 2.57
N THR A 106 -10.77 -3.47 1.94
CA THR A 106 -11.47 -3.73 0.65
C THR A 106 -12.99 -3.69 0.80
N VAL A 107 -13.52 -4.32 1.85
CA VAL A 107 -14.97 -4.41 2.06
C VAL A 107 -15.38 -3.21 2.89
N PRO A 108 -16.22 -2.30 2.35
CA PRO A 108 -16.65 -1.15 3.11
C PRO A 108 -17.60 -1.58 4.25
N ALA A 109 -17.58 -0.85 5.36
CA ALA A 109 -18.49 -1.08 6.50
C ALA A 109 -19.95 -0.63 6.24
N VAL A 110 -20.31 -0.42 4.97
CA VAL A 110 -21.66 -0.05 4.52
C VAL A 110 -22.16 -1.05 3.49
N LEU A 111 -23.48 -1.20 3.40
CA LEU A 111 -24.10 -2.01 2.38
C LEU A 111 -23.85 -1.40 1.00
N VAL A 112 -23.34 -2.22 0.07
CA VAL A 112 -23.12 -1.85 -1.33
C VAL A 112 -24.06 -2.64 -2.21
N ASN A 113 -24.69 -1.98 -3.19
CA ASN A 113 -25.50 -2.65 -4.18
C ASN A 113 -24.58 -3.35 -5.20
N PRO A 114 -24.64 -4.69 -5.34
CA PRO A 114 -23.74 -5.43 -6.22
C PRO A 114 -23.96 -5.15 -7.71
N ALA A 115 -25.12 -4.64 -8.11
CA ALA A 115 -25.40 -4.31 -9.52
C ALA A 115 -24.81 -2.96 -9.94
N THR A 116 -24.68 -2.00 -8.99
CA THR A 116 -24.20 -0.64 -9.29
C THR A 116 -22.83 -0.35 -8.70
N ASN A 117 -22.36 -1.20 -7.78
CA ASN A 117 -21.17 -0.96 -6.97
C ASN A 117 -21.22 0.38 -6.21
N GLN A 118 -22.42 0.82 -5.84
CA GLN A 118 -22.65 2.06 -5.08
C GLN A 118 -23.18 1.75 -3.67
N PRO A 119 -22.83 2.56 -2.66
CA PRO A 119 -23.43 2.45 -1.34
C PRO A 119 -24.96 2.57 -1.38
N VAL A 120 -25.64 1.75 -0.59
CA VAL A 120 -27.09 1.83 -0.41
C VAL A 120 -27.43 2.99 0.51
N MET A 121 -28.37 3.83 0.07
CA MET A 121 -28.82 5.02 0.78
C MET A 121 -30.30 4.86 1.19
N VAL A 122 -30.62 5.10 2.47
CA VAL A 122 -31.99 5.11 2.99
C VAL A 122 -32.21 6.43 3.74
N GLY A 123 -33.20 7.22 3.30
CA GLY A 123 -33.48 8.53 3.89
C GLY A 123 -32.29 9.50 3.82
N GLY A 124 -31.44 9.38 2.78
CA GLY A 124 -30.24 10.22 2.61
C GLY A 124 -29.02 9.79 3.43
N ASN A 125 -29.12 8.69 4.20
CA ASN A 125 -28.01 8.17 4.98
C ASN A 125 -27.48 6.85 4.41
N LEU A 126 -26.17 6.62 4.55
CA LEU A 126 -25.55 5.33 4.28
C LEU A 126 -26.13 4.26 5.21
N VAL A 127 -26.31 3.05 4.69
CA VAL A 127 -26.73 1.91 5.50
C VAL A 127 -25.49 1.17 6.00
N PRO A 128 -25.13 1.24 7.30
CA PRO A 128 -24.04 0.45 7.85
C PRO A 128 -24.36 -1.05 7.84
N LEU A 129 -23.33 -1.87 7.69
CA LEU A 129 -23.46 -3.30 7.93
C LEU A 129 -23.66 -3.58 9.43
N ILE A 130 -24.30 -4.68 9.76
CA ILE A 130 -24.52 -5.13 11.14
C ILE A 130 -23.30 -5.94 11.58
N GLY A 131 -22.53 -5.42 12.53
CA GLY A 131 -21.42 -6.11 13.18
C GLY A 131 -21.84 -6.81 14.47
N PRO A 132 -20.89 -7.47 15.16
CA PRO A 132 -21.15 -8.24 16.38
C PRO A 132 -21.78 -7.39 17.51
N ASP A 133 -21.40 -6.11 17.62
CA ASP A 133 -21.88 -5.18 18.65
C ASP A 133 -22.96 -4.21 18.12
N GLY A 134 -23.57 -4.52 16.97
CA GLY A 134 -24.57 -3.68 16.30
C GLY A 134 -24.04 -3.01 15.02
N PRO A 135 -24.70 -1.95 14.54
CA PRO A 135 -24.31 -1.28 13.30
C PRO A 135 -22.85 -0.81 13.34
N LEU A 136 -22.08 -1.18 12.31
CA LEU A 136 -20.70 -0.73 12.15
C LEU A 136 -20.64 0.78 11.86
N VAL A 137 -19.55 1.41 12.26
CA VAL A 137 -19.30 2.84 11.99
C VAL A 137 -18.30 2.98 10.85
N PRO A 138 -18.73 3.46 9.67
CA PRO A 138 -17.83 3.66 8.53
C PRO A 138 -16.67 4.60 8.86
N GLY A 139 -15.47 4.24 8.40
CA GLY A 139 -14.23 4.99 8.70
C GLY A 139 -13.67 4.75 10.11
N ARG A 140 -14.36 3.96 10.95
CA ARG A 140 -13.90 3.56 12.28
C ARG A 140 -13.75 2.04 12.38
N ASP A 141 -14.80 1.32 12.03
CA ASP A 141 -14.85 -0.14 12.06
C ASP A 141 -14.58 -0.70 10.65
N PHE A 142 -13.96 -1.87 10.59
CA PHE A 142 -13.49 -2.49 9.35
C PHE A 142 -14.14 -3.85 9.13
N VAL A 143 -14.36 -4.19 7.86
CA VAL A 143 -14.91 -5.47 7.44
C VAL A 143 -13.82 -6.22 6.69
N LEU A 144 -13.43 -7.37 7.22
CA LEU A 144 -12.32 -8.15 6.68
C LEU A 144 -12.75 -8.83 5.37
N LEU A 145 -11.81 -9.04 4.46
CA LEU A 145 -12.06 -9.64 3.14
C LEU A 145 -12.86 -10.97 3.20
N PRO A 146 -12.64 -11.89 4.17
CA PRO A 146 -13.46 -13.10 4.30
C PRO A 146 -14.94 -12.87 4.65
N ALA A 147 -15.31 -11.68 5.14
CA ALA A 147 -16.71 -11.33 5.42
C ALA A 147 -17.60 -11.45 4.18
N THR A 148 -17.02 -11.34 2.98
CA THR A 148 -17.72 -11.55 1.69
C THR A 148 -18.52 -12.87 1.64
N ALA A 149 -18.01 -13.94 2.25
CA ALA A 149 -18.72 -15.22 2.33
C ALA A 149 -19.98 -15.15 3.24
N GLN A 150 -19.93 -14.35 4.30
CA GLN A 150 -21.07 -14.13 5.20
C GLN A 150 -22.09 -13.17 4.59
N LEU A 151 -21.60 -12.10 3.94
CA LEU A 151 -22.44 -11.15 3.20
C LEU A 151 -23.24 -11.84 2.10
N ALA A 152 -22.64 -12.79 1.37
CA ALA A 152 -23.33 -13.61 0.37
C ALA A 152 -24.46 -14.47 0.95
N GLN A 153 -24.42 -14.79 2.25
CA GLN A 153 -25.46 -15.53 2.97
C GLN A 153 -26.46 -14.59 3.68
N GLY A 154 -26.34 -13.28 3.49
CA GLY A 154 -27.22 -12.26 4.04
C GLY A 154 -26.89 -11.80 5.46
N PHE A 155 -25.79 -12.27 6.07
CA PHE A 155 -25.31 -11.75 7.36
C PHE A 155 -24.78 -10.33 7.18
N GLY A 156 -24.90 -9.51 8.22
CA GLY A 156 -24.54 -8.10 8.20
C GLY A 156 -25.54 -7.21 7.47
N ILE A 157 -26.60 -7.77 6.88
CA ILE A 157 -27.56 -7.05 6.05
C ILE A 157 -28.93 -6.99 6.78
N PRO A 158 -29.56 -5.81 6.91
CA PRO A 158 -30.90 -5.70 7.47
C PRO A 158 -31.95 -6.50 6.68
N VAL A 159 -32.93 -7.09 7.37
CA VAL A 159 -34.02 -7.88 6.74
C VAL A 159 -34.79 -7.06 5.70
N ALA A 160 -35.04 -5.78 6.00
CA ALA A 160 -35.74 -4.86 5.10
C ALA A 160 -35.01 -4.62 3.76
N LEU A 161 -33.72 -4.97 3.68
CA LEU A 161 -32.86 -4.79 2.50
C LEU A 161 -32.38 -6.14 1.93
N GLY A 162 -33.11 -7.22 2.22
CA GLY A 162 -32.85 -8.55 1.66
C GLY A 162 -31.82 -9.38 2.43
N GLY A 163 -31.42 -8.94 3.62
CA GLY A 163 -30.57 -9.72 4.52
C GLY A 163 -31.33 -10.67 5.44
N ASN A 164 -30.59 -11.38 6.27
CA ASN A 164 -31.16 -12.25 7.31
C ASN A 164 -31.23 -11.57 8.69
N GLY A 165 -30.74 -10.32 8.82
CA GLY A 165 -30.74 -9.54 10.04
C GLY A 165 -29.74 -9.98 11.11
N GLN A 166 -28.97 -11.05 10.86
CA GLN A 166 -27.91 -11.51 11.75
C GLN A 166 -26.64 -10.67 11.57
N PRO A 167 -25.85 -10.45 12.63
CA PRO A 167 -24.60 -9.71 12.52
C PRO A 167 -23.53 -10.51 11.78
N LEU A 168 -22.55 -9.82 11.20
CA LEU A 168 -21.27 -10.44 10.85
C LEU A 168 -20.61 -11.01 12.11
N SER A 169 -19.88 -12.12 11.97
CA SER A 169 -19.15 -12.69 13.10
C SER A 169 -17.98 -11.80 13.51
N ASN A 170 -17.59 -11.88 14.79
CA ASN A 170 -16.44 -11.14 15.30
C ASN A 170 -15.15 -11.47 14.52
N SER A 171 -15.00 -12.70 14.03
CA SER A 171 -13.82 -13.14 13.28
C SER A 171 -13.64 -12.51 11.89
N VAL A 172 -14.62 -11.73 11.41
CA VAL A 172 -14.56 -11.05 10.10
C VAL A 172 -14.81 -9.54 10.20
N VAL A 173 -14.81 -9.01 11.43
CA VAL A 173 -14.93 -7.58 11.73
C VAL A 173 -13.75 -7.19 12.60
N LEU A 174 -13.15 -6.03 12.31
CA LEU A 174 -12.16 -5.41 13.19
C LEU A 174 -12.73 -4.09 13.68
N SER A 175 -13.03 -3.99 14.97
CA SER A 175 -13.57 -2.76 15.55
C SER A 175 -12.53 -1.64 15.54
N GLY A 176 -12.98 -0.38 15.59
CA GLY A 176 -12.05 0.74 15.66
C GLY A 176 -11.16 0.75 16.91
N ALA A 177 -11.64 0.22 18.04
CA ALA A 177 -10.85 0.09 19.26
C ALA A 177 -9.71 -0.93 19.09
N GLU A 178 -10.00 -2.05 18.42
CA GLU A 178 -9.00 -3.07 18.10
C GLU A 178 -7.98 -2.54 17.08
N ALA A 179 -8.44 -1.88 16.01
CA ALA A 179 -7.57 -1.26 15.02
C ALA A 179 -6.66 -0.19 15.66
N ALA A 180 -7.18 0.64 16.57
CA ALA A 180 -6.40 1.60 17.32
C ALA A 180 -5.34 0.94 18.21
N THR A 181 -5.69 -0.16 18.89
CA THR A 181 -4.76 -0.93 19.72
C THR A 181 -3.63 -1.53 18.90
N ILE A 182 -3.94 -2.13 17.75
CA ILE A 182 -2.95 -2.69 16.81
C ILE A 182 -2.01 -1.58 16.31
N ASN A 183 -2.54 -0.45 15.84
CA ASN A 183 -1.73 0.66 15.34
C ASN A 183 -0.85 1.29 16.43
N ALA A 184 -1.35 1.42 17.65
CA ALA A 184 -0.54 1.87 18.79
C ALA A 184 0.62 0.91 19.08
N ARG A 185 0.37 -0.40 19.05
CA ARG A 185 1.41 -1.43 19.23
C ARG A 185 2.46 -1.39 18.12
N ILE A 186 2.05 -1.23 16.85
CA ILE A 186 2.98 -1.02 15.72
C ILE A 186 3.83 0.23 15.93
N GLY A 187 3.23 1.32 16.44
CA GLY A 187 3.96 2.52 16.83
C GLY A 187 5.06 2.24 17.85
N GLN A 188 4.75 1.44 18.88
CA GLN A 188 5.72 1.01 19.89
C GLN A 188 6.83 0.13 19.29
N PHE A 189 6.49 -0.83 18.43
CA PHE A 189 7.50 -1.64 17.73
C PHE A 189 8.42 -0.79 16.86
N ASN A 190 7.87 0.18 16.13
CA ASN A 190 8.66 1.07 15.28
C ASN A 190 9.56 2.00 16.08
N GLN A 191 9.18 2.40 17.30
CA GLN A 191 10.08 3.13 18.21
C GLN A 191 11.29 2.26 18.58
N VAL A 192 11.08 0.99 18.92
CA VAL A 192 12.16 0.02 19.20
C VAL A 192 13.08 -0.13 17.99
N ILE A 193 12.51 -0.35 16.80
CA ILE A 193 13.28 -0.55 15.56
C ILE A 193 14.18 0.67 15.29
N ARG A 194 13.62 1.89 15.37
CA ARG A 194 14.40 3.12 15.15
C ARG A 194 15.51 3.32 16.18
N ALA A 195 15.23 3.04 17.45
CA ALA A 195 16.23 3.11 18.51
C ALA A 195 17.38 2.12 18.26
N VAL A 196 17.06 0.86 17.98
CA VAL A 196 18.05 -0.20 17.69
C VAL A 196 18.87 0.12 16.44
N ALA A 197 18.25 0.64 15.36
CA ALA A 197 19.00 1.09 14.17
C ALA A 197 20.05 2.13 14.54
N THR A 198 19.64 3.15 15.31
CA THR A 198 20.51 4.24 15.74
C THR A 198 21.66 3.74 16.62
N GLU A 199 21.36 2.91 17.61
CA GLU A 199 22.35 2.35 18.54
C GLU A 199 23.40 1.47 17.85
N THR A 200 23.02 0.80 16.75
CA THR A 200 23.88 -0.18 16.07
C THR A 200 24.55 0.34 14.80
N GLY A 201 24.18 1.56 14.36
CA GLY A 201 24.59 2.12 13.07
C GLY A 201 24.04 1.33 11.88
N SER A 202 22.86 0.72 12.02
CA SER A 202 22.21 -0.04 10.95
C SER A 202 21.46 0.88 9.99
N ALA A 203 21.42 0.54 8.70
CA ALA A 203 20.60 1.26 7.73
C ALA A 203 19.11 1.12 8.11
N LEU A 204 18.41 2.24 8.29
CA LEU A 204 16.99 2.25 8.67
C LEU A 204 16.11 2.54 7.46
N VAL A 205 15.16 1.66 7.17
CA VAL A 205 14.16 1.85 6.12
C VAL A 205 12.79 2.16 6.73
N ASP A 206 12.26 3.34 6.45
CA ASP A 206 10.95 3.79 6.95
C ASP A 206 9.79 3.24 6.13
N VAL A 207 9.68 1.90 6.06
CA VAL A 207 8.59 1.21 5.35
C VAL A 207 7.22 1.62 5.87
N ASN A 208 7.08 1.95 7.17
CA ASN A 208 5.84 2.47 7.74
C ASN A 208 5.43 3.80 7.09
N GLY A 209 6.35 4.76 7.02
CA GLY A 209 6.11 6.05 6.37
C GLY A 209 5.87 5.91 4.87
N ILE A 210 6.65 5.09 4.18
CA ILE A 210 6.49 4.81 2.75
C ILE A 210 5.10 4.25 2.46
N PHE A 211 4.69 3.22 3.21
CA PHE A 211 3.39 2.60 3.03
C PHE A 211 2.24 3.56 3.36
N GLY A 212 2.34 4.34 4.44
CA GLY A 212 1.36 5.38 4.77
C GLY A 212 1.23 6.43 3.68
N GLY A 213 2.36 6.81 3.05
CA GLY A 213 2.37 7.67 1.87
C GLY A 213 1.62 7.04 0.70
N ILE A 214 1.86 5.78 0.37
CA ILE A 214 1.16 5.07 -0.72
C ILE A 214 -0.35 4.97 -0.46
N VAL A 215 -0.76 4.67 0.78
CA VAL A 215 -2.18 4.60 1.14
C VAL A 215 -2.87 5.96 0.99
N THR A 216 -2.20 7.04 1.39
CA THR A 216 -2.78 8.39 1.39
C THR A 216 -2.71 9.05 0.01
N ASP A 217 -1.60 8.83 -0.70
CA ASP A 217 -1.19 9.62 -1.85
C ASP A 217 -1.09 8.79 -3.14
N GLY A 218 -1.11 7.47 -3.06
CA GLY A 218 -0.72 6.61 -4.18
C GLY A 218 0.76 6.73 -4.51
N LEU A 219 1.16 6.05 -5.59
CA LEU A 219 2.50 5.99 -6.14
C LEU A 219 2.43 6.16 -7.65
N GLU A 220 3.21 7.09 -8.21
CA GLU A 220 3.29 7.27 -9.65
C GLU A 220 4.62 6.72 -10.17
N LEU A 221 4.57 5.73 -11.07
CA LEU A 221 5.74 5.15 -11.73
C LEU A 221 5.57 5.26 -13.24
N GLY A 222 6.45 6.03 -13.91
CA GLY A 222 6.42 6.17 -15.37
C GLY A 222 5.09 6.71 -15.92
N GLY A 223 4.40 7.57 -15.17
CA GLY A 223 3.09 8.12 -15.54
C GLY A 223 1.89 7.20 -15.25
N VAL A 224 2.11 6.02 -14.68
CA VAL A 224 1.05 5.10 -14.22
C VAL A 224 0.87 5.26 -12.72
N GLY A 225 -0.39 5.44 -12.29
CA GLY A 225 -0.76 5.54 -10.88
C GLY A 225 -1.01 4.16 -10.26
N TYR A 226 -0.52 3.99 -9.05
CA TYR A 226 -0.63 2.80 -8.21
C TYR A 226 -1.10 3.20 -6.82
N ASP A 227 -1.79 2.31 -6.12
CA ASP A 227 -2.25 2.55 -4.75
C ASP A 227 -2.42 1.23 -3.99
N ALA A 228 -2.95 1.33 -2.76
CA ALA A 228 -3.23 0.18 -1.90
C ALA A 228 -4.58 -0.50 -2.21
N GLY A 229 -5.22 -0.20 -3.34
CA GLY A 229 -6.48 -0.80 -3.75
C GLY A 229 -6.34 -2.29 -4.08
N PHE A 230 -7.32 -3.09 -3.65
CA PHE A 230 -7.37 -4.52 -3.93
C PHE A 230 -7.56 -4.80 -5.42
N LEU A 231 -6.70 -5.62 -6.00
CA LEU A 231 -6.67 -6.03 -7.42
C LEU A 231 -6.39 -4.91 -8.43
N THR A 232 -6.88 -3.70 -8.19
CA THR A 232 -6.78 -2.56 -9.12
C THR A 232 -5.61 -1.63 -8.80
N GLY A 233 -5.13 -1.61 -7.57
CA GLY A 233 -4.04 -0.71 -7.13
C GLY A 233 -2.64 -1.15 -7.56
N GLY A 234 -2.48 -2.41 -7.99
CA GLY A 234 -1.25 -2.96 -8.57
C GLY A 234 -0.12 -3.29 -7.58
N LEU A 235 -0.22 -2.86 -6.32
CA LEU A 235 0.83 -3.08 -5.31
C LEU A 235 0.59 -4.27 -4.39
N PHE A 236 -0.64 -4.78 -4.27
CA PHE A 236 -1.00 -5.92 -3.43
C PHE A 236 -1.47 -7.13 -4.24
N SER A 237 -1.15 -8.32 -3.72
CA SER A 237 -1.52 -9.61 -4.29
C SER A 237 -2.99 -9.95 -4.01
N TYR A 238 -3.46 -11.08 -4.57
CA TYR A 238 -4.83 -11.57 -4.41
C TYR A 238 -5.21 -11.93 -2.96
N ASP A 239 -4.24 -12.06 -2.05
CA ASP A 239 -4.54 -12.26 -0.63
C ASP A 239 -4.86 -10.97 0.12
N GLY A 240 -4.62 -9.80 -0.48
CA GLY A 240 -4.84 -8.50 0.16
C GLY A 240 -3.88 -8.19 1.32
N VAL A 241 -2.82 -8.98 1.49
CA VAL A 241 -1.84 -8.86 2.57
C VAL A 241 -0.45 -8.62 2.00
N HIS A 242 0.01 -9.47 1.10
CA HIS A 242 1.36 -9.43 0.55
C HIS A 242 1.44 -8.54 -0.69
N ALA A 243 2.61 -7.96 -0.93
CA ALA A 243 2.84 -7.14 -2.10
C ALA A 243 2.89 -7.97 -3.39
N THR A 244 2.60 -7.35 -4.53
CA THR A 244 2.93 -7.89 -5.85
C THR A 244 4.44 -7.86 -6.08
N PRO A 245 4.97 -8.51 -7.15
CA PRO A 245 6.37 -8.32 -7.54
C PRO A 245 6.76 -6.85 -7.73
N LEU A 246 5.86 -6.01 -8.25
CA LEU A 246 6.08 -4.57 -8.35
C LEU A 246 6.19 -3.92 -6.97
N GLY A 247 5.25 -4.20 -6.05
CA GLY A 247 5.29 -3.67 -4.69
C GLY A 247 6.57 -4.08 -3.94
N TYR A 248 7.03 -5.33 -4.10
CA TYR A 248 8.31 -5.78 -3.55
C TYR A 248 9.50 -5.07 -4.20
N ALA A 249 9.48 -4.81 -5.52
CA ALA A 249 10.54 -4.07 -6.20
C ALA A 249 10.64 -2.61 -5.71
N VAL A 250 9.50 -1.97 -5.44
CA VAL A 250 9.45 -0.62 -4.84
C VAL A 250 10.09 -0.64 -3.46
N ILE A 251 9.70 -1.58 -2.59
CA ILE A 251 10.30 -1.70 -1.24
C ILE A 251 11.80 -2.02 -1.35
N ALA A 252 12.21 -2.92 -2.24
CA ALA A 252 13.61 -3.26 -2.44
C ALA A 252 14.45 -2.04 -2.82
N ASN A 253 13.93 -1.16 -3.68
CA ASN A 253 14.61 0.10 -4.02
C ASN A 253 14.80 1.00 -2.80
N GLU A 254 13.84 1.05 -1.88
CA GLU A 254 13.99 1.82 -0.65
C GLU A 254 15.03 1.21 0.31
N PHE A 255 15.12 -0.13 0.39
CA PHE A 255 16.24 -0.78 1.08
C PHE A 255 17.59 -0.45 0.43
N ILE A 256 17.70 -0.59 -0.89
CA ILE A 256 18.93 -0.30 -1.63
C ILE A 256 19.39 1.15 -1.41
N ARG A 257 18.46 2.12 -1.45
CA ARG A 257 18.79 3.54 -1.18
C ARG A 257 19.39 3.72 0.21
N GLN A 258 18.79 3.13 1.25
CA GLN A 258 19.28 3.29 2.61
C GLN A 258 20.60 2.53 2.84
N ILE A 259 20.76 1.35 2.25
CA ILE A 259 22.03 0.61 2.28
C ILE A 259 23.15 1.44 1.67
N ASN A 260 22.94 1.97 0.46
CA ASN A 260 23.93 2.81 -0.21
C ASN A 260 24.24 4.08 0.60
N ALA A 261 23.22 4.72 1.18
CA ALA A 261 23.39 5.93 1.98
C ALA A 261 24.15 5.69 3.30
N THR A 262 23.91 4.56 3.97
CA THR A 262 24.55 4.25 5.26
C THR A 262 25.96 3.70 5.08
N TYR A 263 26.18 2.84 4.08
CA TYR A 263 27.43 2.08 3.92
C TYR A 263 28.32 2.58 2.78
N GLY A 264 27.90 3.63 2.05
CA GLY A 264 28.66 4.17 0.92
C GLY A 264 28.70 3.25 -0.30
N GLY A 265 27.68 2.40 -0.47
CA GLY A 265 27.55 1.47 -1.59
C GLY A 265 26.98 2.10 -2.86
N GLU A 266 27.12 1.37 -3.97
CA GLU A 266 26.57 1.73 -5.29
C GLU A 266 25.67 0.62 -5.85
N ILE A 267 24.94 -0.08 -4.99
CA ILE A 267 24.03 -1.14 -5.42
C ILE A 267 23.00 -0.52 -6.37
N PRO A 268 22.86 -1.03 -7.61
CA PRO A 268 21.91 -0.49 -8.57
C PRO A 268 20.48 -0.75 -8.09
N LEU A 269 19.59 0.22 -8.33
CA LEU A 269 18.17 0.06 -8.09
C LEU A 269 17.58 -1.00 -9.02
N VAL A 270 16.59 -1.73 -8.52
CA VAL A 270 15.73 -2.59 -9.32
C VAL A 270 15.06 -1.76 -10.41
N ASN A 271 15.15 -2.25 -11.65
CA ASN A 271 14.49 -1.64 -12.78
C ASN A 271 12.97 -1.82 -12.68
N LEU A 272 12.27 -0.77 -12.25
CA LEU A 272 10.80 -0.83 -12.11
C LEU A 272 10.06 -0.89 -13.45
N HIS A 273 10.71 -0.49 -14.55
CA HIS A 273 10.09 -0.53 -15.87
C HIS A 273 9.61 -1.94 -16.24
N ASP A 274 10.39 -2.98 -15.95
CA ASP A 274 10.04 -4.35 -16.35
C ASP A 274 8.86 -4.90 -15.52
N HIS A 275 8.65 -4.34 -14.33
CA HIS A 275 7.50 -4.64 -13.47
C HIS A 275 6.25 -3.87 -13.87
N VAL A 276 6.39 -2.72 -14.53
CA VAL A 276 5.29 -1.86 -14.97
C VAL A 276 4.84 -2.20 -16.39
N PHE A 277 5.78 -2.41 -17.32
CA PHE A 277 5.55 -2.53 -18.76
C PHE A 277 5.97 -3.88 -19.35
N GLY A 278 6.48 -4.80 -18.51
CA GLY A 278 7.06 -6.07 -18.94
C GLY A 278 8.50 -5.93 -19.46
N PRO A 279 9.24 -7.05 -19.59
CA PRO A 279 10.67 -7.06 -19.94
C PRO A 279 10.98 -6.52 -21.35
N THR A 280 9.97 -6.35 -22.21
CA THR A 280 10.13 -5.78 -23.55
C THR A 280 9.60 -4.36 -23.69
N GLY A 281 9.08 -3.74 -22.62
CA GLY A 281 8.65 -2.35 -22.61
C GLY A 281 7.84 -1.94 -23.84
N SER A 282 6.52 -2.05 -23.79
CA SER A 282 5.65 -1.52 -24.85
C SER A 282 5.79 0.00 -25.13
N LEU A 283 6.78 0.68 -24.54
CA LEU A 283 7.17 2.06 -24.77
C LEU A 283 8.62 2.10 -25.29
N GLY A 284 8.88 1.55 -26.47
CA GLY A 284 10.24 1.57 -27.02
C GLY A 284 10.45 1.03 -28.42
N THR A 285 9.55 0.19 -28.95
CA THR A 285 9.63 -0.15 -30.37
C THR A 285 9.07 1.03 -31.17
N ARG A 286 9.94 1.99 -31.54
CA ARG A 286 9.71 2.70 -32.81
C ARG A 286 9.39 1.60 -33.81
N VAL A 287 8.24 1.70 -34.48
CA VAL A 287 7.86 0.83 -35.60
C VAL A 287 8.90 1.04 -36.71
N GLY A 288 10.05 0.39 -36.54
CA GLY A 288 10.97 0.05 -37.60
C GLY A 288 10.41 -1.23 -38.20
N SER A 289 9.91 -1.09 -39.41
CA SER A 289 9.45 -2.20 -40.25
C SER A 289 10.46 -3.35 -40.22
N GLY A 290 10.04 -4.48 -39.66
CA GLY A 290 10.68 -5.77 -39.90
C GLY A 290 11.12 -6.52 -38.64
N ALA A 291 10.21 -7.31 -38.07
CA ALA A 291 10.47 -8.73 -37.81
C ALA A 291 9.16 -9.44 -37.37
N SER A 292 8.74 -10.35 -38.24
CA SER A 292 7.82 -11.47 -38.08
C SER A 292 7.43 -11.90 -36.65
N GLY A 293 6.13 -11.91 -36.37
CA GLY A 293 5.54 -12.69 -35.27
C GLY A 293 4.40 -12.02 -34.50
N ALA A 294 4.23 -10.70 -34.61
CA ALA A 294 3.14 -9.99 -33.95
C ALA A 294 1.82 -10.16 -34.73
N PHE A 295 0.74 -10.49 -34.02
CA PHE A 295 -0.61 -10.43 -34.56
C PHE A 295 -0.89 -8.97 -34.93
N VAL A 296 -0.90 -8.66 -36.22
CA VAL A 296 -1.26 -7.33 -36.73
C VAL A 296 -2.76 -7.36 -36.99
N PHE A 297 -3.52 -6.61 -36.21
CA PHE A 297 -4.92 -6.34 -36.56
C PHE A 297 -4.95 -5.66 -37.93
N THR A 298 -5.86 -6.09 -38.81
CA THR A 298 -6.12 -5.31 -40.02
C THR A 298 -6.58 -3.91 -39.61
N ARG A 299 -6.47 -2.92 -40.51
CA ARG A 299 -6.95 -1.56 -40.20
C ARG A 299 -8.42 -1.55 -39.80
N GLU A 300 -9.21 -2.45 -40.35
CA GLU A 300 -10.61 -2.63 -39.97
C GLU A 300 -10.75 -3.21 -38.55
N ALA A 301 -9.94 -4.21 -38.20
CA ALA A 301 -9.98 -4.82 -36.87
C ALA A 301 -9.42 -3.88 -35.77
N ASP A 302 -8.40 -3.08 -36.07
CA ASP A 302 -7.92 -2.01 -35.18
C ASP A 302 -9.02 -0.95 -34.99
N GLY A 303 -9.71 -0.55 -36.07
CA GLY A 303 -10.85 0.36 -36.00
C GLY A 303 -12.01 -0.20 -35.16
N GLN A 304 -12.35 -1.47 -35.32
CA GLN A 304 -13.39 -2.15 -34.53
C GLN A 304 -13.01 -2.26 -33.05
N LEU A 305 -11.75 -2.59 -32.75
CA LEU A 305 -11.26 -2.70 -31.39
C LEU A 305 -11.24 -1.33 -30.69
N ARG A 306 -10.78 -0.29 -31.38
CA ARG A 306 -10.83 1.10 -30.88
C ARG A 306 -12.27 1.54 -30.61
N ALA A 307 -13.19 1.24 -31.53
CA ALA A 307 -14.61 1.53 -31.34
C ALA A 307 -15.20 0.77 -30.13
N ALA A 308 -14.85 -0.51 -29.95
CA ALA A 308 -15.30 -1.32 -28.82
C ALA A 308 -14.75 -0.81 -27.47
N LEU A 309 -13.55 -0.23 -27.48
CA LEU A 309 -12.88 0.32 -26.29
C LEU A 309 -13.17 1.82 -26.08
N GLY A 310 -14.00 2.45 -26.92
CA GLY A 310 -14.31 3.88 -26.84
C GLY A 310 -13.10 4.80 -27.09
N ILE A 311 -12.08 4.31 -27.78
CA ILE A 311 -10.87 5.06 -28.10
C ILE A 311 -11.13 5.87 -29.38
N PRO A 312 -11.10 7.21 -29.34
CA PRO A 312 -11.32 8.04 -30.52
C PRO A 312 -10.27 7.77 -31.60
N ASP A 313 -10.61 7.99 -32.87
CA ASP A 313 -9.62 7.87 -33.95
C ASP A 313 -8.57 8.99 -33.87
N ALA A 314 -7.44 8.80 -34.55
CA ALA A 314 -6.31 9.74 -34.50
C ALA A 314 -6.69 11.15 -34.99
N ARG A 315 -7.67 11.28 -35.90
CA ARG A 315 -8.13 12.59 -36.38
C ARG A 315 -9.04 13.28 -35.36
N THR A 316 -9.78 12.49 -34.59
CA THR A 316 -10.58 12.97 -33.47
C THR A 316 -9.67 13.45 -32.33
N LEU A 317 -8.55 12.77 -32.08
CA LEU A 317 -7.55 13.20 -31.09
C LEU A 317 -6.85 14.52 -31.46
N GLU A 318 -6.54 14.72 -32.74
CA GLU A 318 -6.01 16.01 -33.24
C GLU A 318 -7.07 17.12 -33.14
N ALA A 319 -8.33 16.83 -33.47
CA ALA A 319 -9.44 17.78 -33.31
C ALA A 319 -9.79 18.09 -31.84
N MET A 320 -9.59 17.13 -30.92
CA MET A 320 -9.80 17.30 -29.48
C MET A 320 -8.63 18.01 -28.79
N ALA A 321 -7.41 17.93 -29.35
CA ALA A 321 -6.26 18.69 -28.90
C ALA A 321 -6.34 20.19 -29.28
N ASP A 322 -7.03 20.51 -30.39
CA ASP A 322 -7.30 21.89 -30.81
C ASP A 322 -8.60 22.49 -30.22
N ALA A 323 -9.45 21.68 -29.56
CA ALA A 323 -10.70 22.12 -28.93
C ALA A 323 -10.53 22.55 -27.45
N GLY A 324 -9.39 23.15 -27.12
CA GLY A 324 -9.14 23.70 -25.79
C GLY A 324 -10.07 24.87 -25.45
N SER A 325 -10.48 24.89 -24.17
CA SER A 325 -10.97 26.04 -23.38
C SER A 325 -12.42 26.50 -23.54
N ASP A 326 -13.31 25.91 -22.74
CA ASP A 326 -14.35 26.70 -22.04
C ASP A 326 -13.84 27.02 -20.62
N PRO A 327 -13.49 28.28 -20.30
CA PRO A 327 -13.00 28.69 -18.98
C PRO A 327 -14.04 28.60 -17.85
N ALA A 328 -15.31 28.28 -18.14
CA ALA A 328 -16.39 28.33 -17.16
C ALA A 328 -16.75 26.99 -16.49
N ALA A 329 -16.12 25.87 -16.90
CA ALA A 329 -16.53 24.52 -16.46
C ALA A 329 -15.41 23.72 -15.77
N CYS A 330 -14.53 24.38 -15.01
CA CYS A 330 -13.60 23.68 -14.13
C CYS A 330 -14.39 22.90 -13.05
N ASN A 331 -14.33 21.57 -13.10
CA ASN A 331 -14.93 20.68 -12.10
C ASN A 331 -13.85 19.96 -11.29
N ALA A 332 -12.92 20.73 -10.72
CA ALA A 332 -11.93 20.22 -9.77
C ALA A 332 -11.98 21.06 -8.51
N ASP A 333 -11.91 20.42 -7.34
CA ASP A 333 -11.91 21.11 -6.06
C ASP A 333 -10.62 21.92 -5.88
N LEU A 334 -10.75 23.13 -5.33
CA LEU A 334 -9.62 23.96 -4.91
C LEU A 334 -8.70 23.19 -3.96
N GLY A 335 -7.39 23.27 -4.18
CA GLY A 335 -6.39 22.55 -3.38
C GLY A 335 -6.19 21.08 -3.80
N SER A 336 -7.03 20.55 -4.69
CA SER A 336 -6.87 19.18 -5.20
C SER A 336 -5.63 19.04 -6.10
N ARG A 337 -5.08 17.82 -6.16
CA ARG A 337 -3.86 17.52 -6.93
C ARG A 337 -3.96 17.81 -8.43
N ARG A 338 -5.18 17.90 -8.94
CA ARG A 338 -5.43 18.13 -10.37
C ARG A 338 -5.86 19.55 -10.66
N PHE A 339 -6.15 20.37 -9.65
CA PHE A 339 -6.71 21.70 -9.86
C PHE A 339 -5.86 22.56 -10.81
N CYS A 340 -4.57 22.81 -10.49
CA CYS A 340 -3.71 23.62 -11.36
C CYS A 340 -3.41 23.01 -12.73
N ARG A 341 -3.62 21.70 -12.90
CA ARG A 341 -3.46 21.02 -14.19
C ARG A 341 -4.75 21.04 -15.02
N ALA A 342 -5.90 20.95 -14.36
CA ALA A 342 -7.20 20.85 -14.99
C ALA A 342 -7.83 22.21 -15.23
N CYS A 343 -7.49 23.19 -14.39
CA CYS A 343 -8.13 24.50 -14.32
C CYS A 343 -7.14 25.66 -14.31
N GLY A 344 -5.83 25.35 -14.30
CA GLY A 344 -4.79 26.36 -14.29
C GLY A 344 -4.54 27.01 -15.65
N PRO A 345 -3.59 27.96 -15.71
CA PRO A 345 -2.63 28.31 -14.66
C PRO A 345 -3.28 28.89 -13.39
N CYS A 346 -2.84 28.42 -12.22
CA CYS A 346 -3.41 28.76 -10.91
C CYS A 346 -3.09 30.18 -10.47
N ASP A 347 -4.08 30.83 -9.85
CA ASP A 347 -3.97 32.13 -9.16
C ASP A 347 -3.33 32.00 -7.77
N VAL A 348 -3.09 33.16 -7.13
CA VAL A 348 -2.51 33.23 -5.78
C VAL A 348 -3.38 32.46 -4.78
N GLY A 349 -2.74 31.57 -4.02
CA GLY A 349 -3.42 30.77 -3.01
C GLY A 349 -4.19 29.58 -3.57
N GLU A 350 -4.18 29.36 -4.88
CA GLU A 350 -4.72 28.16 -5.50
C GLU A 350 -3.64 27.07 -5.54
N GLY A 351 -4.08 25.83 -5.34
CA GLY A 351 -3.23 24.64 -5.37
C GLY A 351 -4.01 23.45 -5.92
N HIS A 352 -3.38 22.33 -6.26
CA HIS A 352 -1.98 21.96 -6.01
C HIS A 352 -1.06 22.22 -7.22
N CYS A 353 -0.05 23.09 -7.08
CA CYS A 353 0.96 23.32 -8.12
C CYS A 353 2.15 22.35 -7.98
N ARG A 354 2.76 21.93 -9.10
CA ARG A 354 3.95 21.06 -9.11
C ARG A 354 5.24 21.83 -9.42
N ASN A 355 5.15 22.85 -10.26
CA ASN A 355 6.25 23.74 -10.62
C ASN A 355 5.71 25.13 -10.98
N ASN A 356 6.61 26.11 -11.20
CA ASN A 356 6.21 27.49 -11.50
C ASN A 356 5.39 27.64 -12.79
N GLY A 357 5.45 26.68 -13.71
CA GLY A 357 4.64 26.68 -14.93
C GLY A 357 3.17 26.31 -14.71
N ASP A 358 2.80 25.77 -13.55
CA ASP A 358 1.40 25.53 -13.19
C ASP A 358 0.73 26.81 -12.62
N CYS A 359 1.49 27.90 -12.45
CA CYS A 359 1.04 29.15 -11.86
C CYS A 359 0.88 30.26 -12.91
N GLN A 360 0.04 31.26 -12.63
CA GLN A 360 -0.02 32.47 -13.44
C GLN A 360 1.34 33.17 -13.52
N GLN A 361 1.54 33.92 -14.60
CA GLN A 361 2.80 34.60 -14.87
C GLN A 361 3.20 35.50 -13.71
N GLY A 362 4.41 35.29 -13.17
CA GLY A 362 4.95 36.07 -12.06
C GLY A 362 4.81 35.42 -10.68
N LEU A 363 4.07 34.32 -10.57
CA LEU A 363 3.94 33.55 -9.34
C LEU A 363 4.94 32.37 -9.32
N SER A 364 5.31 31.93 -8.11
CA SER A 364 6.13 30.75 -7.88
C SER A 364 5.35 29.69 -7.13
N CYS A 365 5.63 28.42 -7.44
CA CYS A 365 4.99 27.31 -6.75
C CYS A 365 5.67 27.07 -5.39
N VAL A 366 4.99 27.43 -4.30
CA VAL A 366 5.53 27.31 -2.95
C VAL A 366 5.05 26.03 -2.29
N ARG A 367 6.02 25.24 -1.82
CA ARG A 367 5.76 23.93 -1.24
C ARG A 367 5.15 24.04 0.15
N ARG A 368 4.16 23.20 0.44
CA ARG A 368 3.54 23.05 1.77
C ARG A 368 2.97 24.35 2.37
N ALA A 369 2.44 25.23 1.52
CA ALA A 369 1.82 26.49 1.93
C ALA A 369 0.29 26.42 2.03
N GLY A 370 -0.32 25.27 1.72
CA GLY A 370 -1.78 25.10 1.69
C GLY A 370 -2.52 25.40 3.00
N GLU A 371 -1.88 25.21 4.16
CA GLU A 371 -2.49 25.49 5.46
C GLU A 371 -2.87 26.97 5.63
N GLN A 372 -2.14 27.88 4.97
CA GLN A 372 -2.42 29.32 4.97
C GLN A 372 -3.68 29.69 4.17
N PHE A 373 -4.14 28.78 3.30
CA PHE A 373 -5.26 28.95 2.38
C PHE A 373 -6.41 27.98 2.67
N GLY A 374 -6.40 27.32 3.84
CA GLY A 374 -7.46 26.40 4.25
C GLY A 374 -7.38 24.99 3.65
N PHE A 375 -6.25 24.64 3.03
CA PHE A 375 -5.97 23.30 2.51
C PHE A 375 -5.09 22.48 3.45
N GLY A 376 -4.91 21.19 3.14
CA GLY A 376 -3.96 20.35 3.86
C GLY A 376 -2.52 20.88 3.79
N ARG A 377 -1.75 20.67 4.87
CA ARG A 377 -0.34 21.13 5.01
C ARG A 377 0.59 20.68 3.87
N ASN A 378 0.23 19.64 3.13
CA ASN A 378 0.99 19.11 2.00
C ASN A 378 0.60 19.71 0.64
N VAL A 379 -0.35 20.64 0.60
CA VAL A 379 -0.73 21.33 -0.64
C VAL A 379 0.28 22.42 -0.97
N ASN A 380 0.77 22.40 -2.21
CA ASN A 380 1.59 23.46 -2.78
C ASN A 380 0.67 24.49 -3.42
N VAL A 381 0.94 25.77 -3.23
CA VAL A 381 0.10 26.86 -3.77
C VAL A 381 0.95 27.84 -4.57
N CYS A 382 0.34 28.49 -5.55
CA CYS A 382 0.97 29.56 -6.30
C CYS A 382 0.95 30.85 -5.46
N MET A 383 2.09 31.55 -5.36
CA MET A 383 2.19 32.83 -4.66
C MET A 383 3.35 33.70 -5.13
#